data_AF-A0A1N6INK7-F1
#
_entry.id   AF-A0A1N6INK7-F1
#
_cell.length_a   1.000
_cell.length_b   1.000
_cell.length_c   1.000
_cell.angle_alpha   90.00
_cell.angle_beta   90.00
_cell.angle_gamma   90.00
#
_symmetry.space_group_name_H-M   'P 1'
#
loop_
_entity.id
_entity.type
_entity.pdbx_description
1 polymer ?
#
loop_
_entity_poly.entity_id
_entity_poly.type
_entity_poly.pdbx_seq_one_letter_code
_entity_poly.pdbx_strand_id
1 'polypeptide(L)'
;MTMGNERGSGPRHKSPPTRVLTAIAGLLLTLSNSLYAQSPTAPPSSASAAALPVGSGAVPTQPAAPTRLGPGSDAIAGSDVPTYKLLRYNEDYSDLKDPGRRTDFWDPIKYIPVGEREGWYSSFGGQFRPRFEFYNNFDFGTIPGGNGYLLQRYLLHGDFHFGPNVRFFGQFVSGFENGRIGGPRPDIDENIFDGHQAFLDVVQHFGEKDTLTWRVGRQEMSYGSERLISVREGVNLRRSFDAARLLLRVGDWSVDGFWSKPVLNRPGVFDDIPNPKLSLWGIYAVRPLKLLPEGHADFYYLGYENKQATFDQSTGNELRNSLGTRFWGLPLPWEYNVEAIWQFGRFGHGNLQAWAIASAVRYTFQDRSLRPRLGLIADIASGDQNPRSANLQTFNPMFPTGAYLNLANPIGPANFIQVHPTADVRLGDDLMLKADWAFVWRQSINDGIYGPFVGPPIRTGQLSQKRFVGSSPAVTLTWNATRHLTLLASYVHFFAGPFLKETPPGRDMDYATLWIDYTF
;
A
#
# COMPACT_ATOMS: atom_id res chain seq x y z
N MET A 1 28.13 -66.33 22.89
CA MET A 1 27.90 -66.09 21.46
C MET A 1 27.78 -64.60 21.24
N THR A 2 28.75 -64.09 20.50
CA THR A 2 29.02 -62.70 20.09
C THR A 2 28.04 -62.22 19.03
N MET A 3 27.52 -60.99 19.16
CA MET A 3 27.24 -60.02 18.09
C MET A 3 27.18 -58.64 18.77
N GLY A 4 27.76 -57.55 18.29
CA GLY A 4 28.23 -57.20 16.95
C GLY A 4 27.90 -55.71 16.80
N ASN A 5 28.92 -54.86 16.95
CA ASN A 5 28.84 -53.42 17.06
C ASN A 5 28.91 -52.81 15.64
N GLU A 6 27.89 -52.10 15.17
CA GLU A 6 27.96 -51.34 13.91
C GLU A 6 27.76 -49.85 14.14
N ARG A 7 28.80 -49.09 13.75
CA ARG A 7 28.83 -47.63 13.66
C ARG A 7 28.16 -47.21 12.36
N GLY A 8 27.11 -46.40 12.45
CA GLY A 8 26.57 -45.62 11.33
C GLY A 8 26.80 -44.13 11.57
N SER A 9 27.80 -43.55 10.91
CA SER A 9 28.05 -42.10 10.87
C SER A 9 27.09 -41.42 9.88
N GLY A 10 26.08 -40.71 10.39
CA GLY A 10 25.22 -39.83 9.58
C GLY A 10 25.90 -38.49 9.25
N PRO A 11 25.62 -37.89 8.07
CA PRO A 11 26.31 -36.68 7.62
C PRO A 11 25.86 -35.44 8.40
N ARG A 12 26.84 -34.68 8.91
CA ARG A 12 26.63 -33.33 9.46
C ARG A 12 26.24 -32.38 8.34
N HIS A 13 24.99 -31.88 8.35
CA HIS A 13 24.59 -30.74 7.54
C HIS A 13 25.33 -29.49 8.04
N LYS A 14 26.33 -29.05 7.27
CA LYS A 14 26.97 -27.74 7.44
C LYS A 14 26.03 -26.67 6.88
N SER A 15 25.71 -25.70 7.71
CA SER A 15 25.09 -24.42 7.38
C SER A 15 25.91 -23.63 6.35
N PRO A 16 25.28 -22.90 5.42
CA PRO A 16 25.90 -21.74 4.79
C PRO A 16 25.12 -20.46 5.14
N PRO A 17 25.80 -19.43 5.67
CA PRO A 17 25.33 -18.07 5.45
C PRO A 17 26.51 -17.17 5.05
N THR A 18 26.73 -16.99 3.75
CA THR A 18 27.53 -15.88 3.21
C THR A 18 27.38 -15.71 1.69
N ARG A 19 26.99 -16.76 0.95
CA ARG A 19 26.99 -16.72 -0.53
C ARG A 19 25.78 -16.03 -1.18
N VAL A 20 24.66 -15.85 -0.47
CA VAL A 20 23.46 -15.19 -1.04
C VAL A 20 23.65 -13.67 -1.11
N LEU A 21 24.32 -13.05 -0.13
CA LEU A 21 24.63 -11.61 -0.17
C LEU A 21 25.64 -11.26 -1.28
N THR A 22 26.62 -12.14 -1.56
CA THR A 22 27.60 -11.92 -2.64
C THR A 22 26.97 -12.08 -4.04
N ALA A 23 25.96 -12.95 -4.19
CA ALA A 23 25.23 -13.12 -5.44
C ALA A 23 24.34 -11.90 -5.78
N ILE A 24 23.74 -11.26 -4.77
CA ILE A 24 22.93 -10.05 -4.93
C ILE A 24 23.81 -8.84 -5.30
N ALA A 25 24.99 -8.70 -4.68
CA ALA A 25 25.95 -7.67 -5.05
C ALA A 25 26.50 -7.86 -6.49
N GLY A 26 26.70 -9.11 -6.92
CA GLY A 26 27.18 -9.44 -8.27
C GLY A 26 26.19 -9.12 -9.39
N LEU A 27 24.87 -9.28 -9.16
CA LEU A 27 23.85 -8.99 -10.16
C LEU A 27 23.63 -7.48 -10.38
N LEU A 28 23.87 -6.66 -9.35
CA LEU A 28 23.78 -5.20 -9.44
C LEU A 28 24.96 -4.57 -10.20
N LEU A 29 26.15 -5.19 -10.14
CA LEU A 29 27.37 -4.73 -10.83
C LEU A 29 27.44 -5.10 -12.32
N THR A 30 26.72 -6.14 -12.75
CA THR A 30 26.68 -6.54 -14.17
C THR A 30 25.68 -5.71 -14.97
N LEU A 31 24.58 -5.27 -14.36
CA LEU A 31 23.59 -4.40 -15.02
C LEU A 31 24.06 -2.95 -15.21
N SER A 32 24.96 -2.45 -14.35
CA SER A 32 25.52 -1.09 -14.48
C SER A 32 26.51 -0.95 -15.65
N ASN A 33 27.19 -2.03 -16.04
CA ASN A 33 28.23 -1.99 -17.07
C ASN A 33 27.70 -2.20 -18.50
N SER A 34 26.44 -2.62 -18.68
CA SER A 34 25.86 -2.86 -20.00
C SER A 34 25.11 -1.66 -20.60
N LEU A 35 24.97 -0.55 -19.86
CA LEU A 35 24.27 0.67 -20.31
C LEU A 35 25.20 1.85 -20.63
N TYR A 36 26.52 1.69 -20.49
CA TYR A 36 27.51 2.66 -20.95
C TYR A 36 28.14 2.23 -22.28
N ALA A 37 27.35 2.26 -23.34
CA ALA A 37 27.88 2.17 -24.70
C ALA A 37 27.13 3.14 -25.63
N GLN A 38 27.80 4.27 -25.90
CA GLN A 38 27.69 5.15 -27.06
C GLN A 38 26.43 6.03 -27.18
N SER A 39 26.61 7.32 -26.87
CA SER A 39 25.81 8.43 -27.41
C SER A 39 26.74 9.32 -28.25
N PRO A 40 26.40 9.64 -29.52
CA PRO A 40 27.09 10.69 -30.26
C PRO A 40 26.52 12.07 -29.94
N THR A 41 27.41 13.06 -29.94
CA THR A 41 27.21 14.47 -29.60
C THR A 41 26.46 15.26 -30.68
N ALA A 42 25.60 16.19 -30.28
CA ALA A 42 25.03 17.23 -31.15
C ALA A 42 24.96 18.61 -30.42
N PRO A 43 25.13 19.74 -31.14
CA PRO A 43 25.41 21.07 -30.58
C PRO A 43 24.16 21.91 -30.25
N PRO A 44 24.28 23.06 -29.55
CA PRO A 44 23.14 23.75 -28.95
C PRO A 44 22.40 24.64 -29.95
N SER A 45 21.08 24.71 -29.86
CA SER A 45 20.27 25.72 -30.55
C SER A 45 19.37 26.49 -29.58
N SER A 46 19.26 27.76 -29.90
CA SER A 46 18.70 28.90 -29.18
C SER A 46 17.18 28.86 -29.02
N ALA A 47 16.72 29.37 -27.88
CA ALA A 47 15.33 29.62 -27.54
C ALA A 47 14.65 30.62 -28.50
N SER A 48 13.41 30.30 -28.89
CA SER A 48 12.43 31.26 -29.38
C SER A 48 11.08 30.94 -28.75
N ALA A 49 10.49 31.94 -28.11
CA ALA A 49 9.18 31.89 -27.49
C ALA A 49 8.09 31.91 -28.58
N ALA A 50 7.15 30.97 -28.51
CA ALA A 50 5.91 31.02 -29.29
C ALA A 50 4.72 30.62 -28.41
N ALA A 51 3.68 31.45 -28.51
CA ALA A 51 2.49 31.46 -27.67
C ALA A 51 1.61 30.21 -27.82
N LEU A 52 0.97 29.82 -26.72
CA LEU A 52 -0.05 28.75 -26.66
C LEU A 52 -1.40 29.26 -27.19
N PRO A 53 -2.12 28.51 -28.03
CA PRO A 53 -3.55 28.72 -28.25
C PRO A 53 -4.41 28.02 -27.20
N VAL A 54 -5.62 28.54 -27.08
CA VAL A 54 -6.70 28.25 -26.12
C VAL A 54 -7.45 26.96 -26.49
N GLY A 55 -7.80 26.16 -25.47
CA GLY A 55 -9.05 25.39 -25.42
C GLY A 55 -9.03 23.90 -25.82
N SER A 56 -9.03 23.03 -24.81
CA SER A 56 -9.84 21.79 -24.81
C SER A 56 -10.11 21.39 -23.35
N GLY A 57 -11.36 21.03 -23.05
CA GLY A 57 -11.80 20.67 -21.71
C GLY A 57 -11.12 19.39 -21.23
N ALA A 58 -10.11 19.55 -20.38
CA ALA A 58 -9.57 18.46 -19.58
C ALA A 58 -10.64 18.07 -18.55
N VAL A 59 -10.93 16.77 -18.44
CA VAL A 59 -11.65 16.24 -17.29
C VAL A 59 -10.88 16.67 -16.05
N PRO A 60 -11.52 17.23 -15.00
CA PRO A 60 -10.82 17.61 -13.78
C PRO A 60 -10.15 16.37 -13.18
N THR A 61 -8.87 16.20 -13.47
CA THR A 61 -8.06 15.19 -12.82
C THR A 61 -7.96 15.58 -11.36
N GLN A 62 -8.16 14.60 -10.49
CA GLN A 62 -7.86 14.71 -9.07
C GLN A 62 -6.51 15.45 -8.95
N PRO A 63 -6.39 16.55 -8.18
CA PRO A 63 -5.09 17.14 -7.88
C PRO A 63 -4.21 15.97 -7.47
N ALA A 64 -3.09 15.77 -8.18
CA ALA A 64 -2.21 14.65 -7.93
C ALA A 64 -1.94 14.63 -6.42
N ALA A 65 -2.50 13.63 -5.72
CA ALA A 65 -2.33 13.56 -4.29
C ALA A 65 -0.81 13.47 -4.08
N PRO A 66 -0.18 14.43 -3.39
CA PRO A 66 1.24 14.34 -3.14
C PRO A 66 1.57 12.99 -2.51
N THR A 67 2.74 12.47 -2.87
CA THR A 67 3.21 11.15 -2.45
C THR A 67 3.01 10.97 -0.95
N ARG A 68 2.21 9.96 -0.60
CA ARG A 68 1.59 9.83 0.72
C ARG A 68 2.66 9.73 1.80
N LEU A 69 2.65 10.62 2.79
CA LEU A 69 3.25 10.35 4.10
C LEU A 69 2.28 9.45 4.87
N GLY A 70 2.75 8.34 5.45
CA GLY A 70 1.90 7.40 6.16
C GLY A 70 2.50 6.00 6.29
N PRO A 71 1.86 5.10 7.05
CA PRO A 71 2.30 3.73 7.26
C PRO A 71 2.35 3.00 5.91
N GLY A 72 3.53 2.51 5.53
CA GLY A 72 3.73 1.84 4.24
C GLY A 72 3.75 2.74 3.01
N SER A 73 3.64 4.06 3.18
CA SER A 73 3.83 5.02 2.09
C SER A 73 5.13 5.78 2.32
N ASP A 74 6.17 5.34 1.63
CA ASP A 74 7.39 6.11 1.52
C ASP A 74 7.09 7.29 0.60
N ALA A 75 7.07 8.50 1.17
CA ALA A 75 7.01 9.72 0.38
C ALA A 75 8.24 9.79 -0.54
N ILE A 76 8.11 9.25 -1.75
CA ILE A 76 8.97 9.57 -2.90
C ILE A 76 8.46 10.89 -3.46
N ALA A 77 8.69 11.98 -2.71
CA ALA A 77 8.58 13.32 -3.25
C ALA A 77 9.94 13.68 -3.84
N GLY A 78 9.94 14.02 -5.14
CA GLY A 78 11.05 14.68 -5.81
C GLY A 78 11.80 13.88 -6.87
N SER A 79 11.49 12.60 -7.14
CA SER A 79 12.05 11.95 -8.33
C SER A 79 11.56 12.71 -9.57
N ASP A 80 12.49 13.13 -10.44
CA ASP A 80 12.15 13.83 -11.68
C ASP A 80 11.65 12.85 -12.75
N VAL A 81 11.69 11.55 -12.45
CA VAL A 81 11.14 10.50 -13.31
C VAL A 81 9.61 10.52 -13.20
N PRO A 82 8.87 10.72 -14.30
CA PRO A 82 7.42 10.62 -14.30
C PRO A 82 6.98 9.23 -13.80
N THR A 83 6.01 9.18 -12.90
CA THR A 83 5.52 7.92 -12.32
C THR A 83 4.06 7.67 -12.67
N TYR A 84 3.71 6.40 -12.85
CA TYR A 84 2.32 5.97 -13.02
C TYR A 84 1.52 6.15 -11.72
N LYS A 85 0.26 6.57 -11.82
CA LYS A 85 -0.60 6.82 -10.65
C LYS A 85 -1.02 5.50 -10.01
N LEU A 86 -1.05 5.37 -8.68
CA LEU A 86 -1.39 4.10 -7.99
C LEU A 86 -2.64 3.42 -8.57
N LEU A 87 -3.71 4.20 -8.75
CA LEU A 87 -4.96 3.80 -9.39
C LEU A 87 -4.86 4.11 -10.89
N ARG A 88 -4.70 3.09 -11.72
CA ARG A 88 -4.51 3.24 -13.17
C ARG A 88 -5.67 3.98 -13.84
N TYR A 89 -6.89 3.78 -13.35
CA TYR A 89 -8.04 4.51 -13.86
C TYR A 89 -8.05 6.02 -13.55
N ASN A 90 -7.11 6.56 -12.76
CA ASN A 90 -6.99 8.00 -12.57
C ASN A 90 -6.02 8.65 -13.58
N GLU A 91 -5.37 7.84 -14.43
CA GLU A 91 -4.50 8.33 -15.49
C GLU A 91 -5.33 8.93 -16.63
N ASP A 92 -4.79 9.95 -17.26
CA ASP A 92 -5.40 10.63 -18.39
C ASP A 92 -4.35 10.76 -19.50
N TYR A 93 -4.72 10.25 -20.68
CA TYR A 93 -3.86 10.18 -21.85
C TYR A 93 -4.49 10.91 -23.04
N SER A 94 -5.52 11.75 -22.82
CA SER A 94 -6.19 12.51 -23.88
C SER A 94 -5.23 13.40 -24.67
N ASP A 95 -4.16 13.87 -24.04
CA ASP A 95 -3.12 14.70 -24.64
C ASP A 95 -2.33 13.97 -25.73
N LEU A 96 -2.27 12.63 -25.71
CA LEU A 96 -1.63 11.82 -26.75
C LEU A 96 -2.47 11.74 -28.04
N LYS A 97 -3.63 12.40 -28.08
CA LYS A 97 -4.33 12.72 -29.33
C LYS A 97 -3.42 13.48 -30.30
N ASP A 98 -2.55 14.36 -29.77
CA ASP A 98 -1.52 15.03 -30.55
C ASP A 98 -0.33 14.08 -30.80
N PRO A 99 -0.04 13.71 -32.07
CA PRO A 99 1.12 12.87 -32.38
C PRO A 99 2.45 13.47 -31.92
N GLY A 100 2.57 14.80 -31.85
CA GLY A 100 3.78 15.48 -31.37
C GLY A 100 4.07 15.26 -29.88
N ARG A 101 3.07 14.82 -29.11
CA ARG A 101 3.22 14.48 -27.68
C ARG A 101 3.58 13.01 -27.43
N ARG A 102 3.58 12.18 -28.48
CA ARG A 102 3.92 10.75 -28.39
C ARG A 102 5.43 10.58 -28.45
N THR A 103 6.06 10.54 -27.28
CA THR A 103 7.52 10.45 -27.13
C THR A 103 7.98 9.12 -26.53
N ASP A 104 7.07 8.38 -25.90
CA ASP A 104 7.32 7.09 -25.28
C ASP A 104 6.93 5.91 -26.19
N PHE A 105 7.62 4.78 -26.03
CA PHE A 105 7.35 3.55 -26.78
C PHE A 105 5.91 3.05 -26.60
N TRP A 106 5.30 3.26 -25.42
CA TRP A 106 3.96 2.80 -25.11
C TRP A 106 2.86 3.82 -25.43
N ASP A 107 3.20 5.07 -25.76
CA ASP A 107 2.23 6.11 -26.11
C ASP A 107 1.23 5.69 -27.21
N PRO A 108 1.59 4.89 -28.23
CA PRO A 108 0.64 4.42 -29.25
C PRO A 108 -0.53 3.58 -28.70
N ILE A 109 -0.35 2.88 -27.57
CA ILE A 109 -1.43 2.10 -26.94
C ILE A 109 -2.13 2.87 -25.83
N LYS A 110 -1.58 4.01 -25.40
CA LYS A 110 -2.18 4.89 -24.40
C LYS A 110 -3.29 5.76 -24.95
N TYR A 111 -3.31 5.99 -26.26
CA TYR A 111 -4.40 6.67 -26.93
C TYR A 111 -4.65 6.09 -28.33
N ILE A 112 -5.72 5.32 -28.45
CA ILE A 112 -6.20 4.77 -29.72
C ILE A 112 -7.57 5.40 -30.00
N PRO A 113 -7.70 6.31 -30.99
CA PRO A 113 -8.98 6.90 -31.32
C PRO A 113 -9.97 5.83 -31.78
N VAL A 114 -11.23 5.92 -31.34
CA VAL A 114 -12.28 4.96 -31.70
C VAL A 114 -13.25 5.62 -32.69
N GLY A 115 -13.05 5.33 -33.97
CA GLY A 115 -13.79 5.97 -35.07
C GLY A 115 -13.42 7.45 -35.23
N GLU A 116 -14.31 8.22 -35.86
CA GLU A 116 -14.12 9.66 -36.12
C GLU A 116 -14.81 10.55 -35.06
N ARG A 117 -15.31 9.94 -33.97
CA ARG A 117 -16.06 10.67 -32.94
C ARG A 117 -15.11 11.37 -31.97
N GLU A 118 -15.36 12.66 -31.74
CA GLU A 118 -14.57 13.43 -30.78
C GLU A 118 -14.70 12.89 -29.35
N GLY A 119 -13.58 12.77 -28.66
CA GLY A 119 -13.53 12.27 -27.28
C GLY A 119 -13.68 10.75 -27.13
N TRP A 120 -13.76 10.00 -28.25
CA TRP A 120 -13.83 8.54 -28.21
C TRP A 120 -12.44 7.95 -28.40
N TYR A 121 -11.95 7.25 -27.39
CA TYR A 121 -10.65 6.60 -27.43
C TYR A 121 -10.55 5.43 -26.46
N SER A 122 -9.58 4.55 -26.71
CA SER A 122 -9.19 3.48 -25.82
C SER A 122 -7.75 3.68 -25.37
N SER A 123 -7.46 3.28 -24.14
CA SER A 123 -6.12 3.25 -23.56
C SER A 123 -5.86 1.86 -22.97
N PHE A 124 -4.65 1.35 -23.15
CA PHE A 124 -4.24 0.06 -22.62
C PHE A 124 -2.98 0.20 -21.78
N GLY A 125 -2.82 -0.67 -20.80
CA GLY A 125 -1.63 -0.69 -19.98
C GLY A 125 -1.55 -1.92 -19.12
N GLY A 126 -0.42 -2.04 -18.43
CA GLY A 126 -0.21 -3.20 -17.59
C GLY A 126 0.85 -3.00 -16.53
N GLN A 127 0.94 -3.98 -15.65
CA GLN A 127 1.98 -4.08 -14.65
C GLN A 127 2.46 -5.53 -14.57
N PHE A 128 3.76 -5.70 -14.49
CA PHE A 128 4.42 -6.95 -14.11
C PHE A 128 5.26 -6.69 -12.86
N ARG A 129 5.03 -7.48 -11.81
CA ARG A 129 5.69 -7.29 -10.52
C ARG A 129 6.16 -8.62 -9.90
N PRO A 130 7.36 -9.13 -10.24
CA PRO A 130 7.98 -10.21 -9.49
C PRO A 130 8.59 -9.66 -8.18
N ARG A 131 8.42 -10.42 -7.11
CA ARG A 131 8.88 -10.08 -5.76
C ARG A 131 9.44 -11.33 -5.10
N PHE A 132 10.74 -11.33 -4.82
CA PHE A 132 11.34 -12.33 -3.95
C PHE A 132 11.18 -11.87 -2.50
N GLU A 133 10.77 -12.78 -1.61
CA GLU A 133 10.79 -12.57 -0.17
C GLU A 133 11.59 -13.66 0.52
N PHE A 134 12.26 -13.29 1.60
CA PHE A 134 12.88 -14.20 2.52
C PHE A 134 12.47 -13.85 3.94
N TYR A 135 12.05 -14.85 4.71
CA TYR A 135 11.83 -14.73 6.15
C TYR A 135 12.71 -15.71 6.89
N ASN A 136 13.23 -15.28 8.05
CA ASN A 136 13.78 -16.17 9.06
C ASN A 136 12.96 -16.02 10.35
N ASN A 137 12.47 -17.13 10.90
CA ASN A 137 11.57 -17.17 12.06
C ASN A 137 10.28 -16.34 11.84
N PHE A 138 9.57 -16.60 10.74
CA PHE A 138 8.29 -15.94 10.46
C PHE A 138 7.31 -16.08 11.64
N ASP A 139 6.52 -15.02 11.87
CA ASP A 139 5.61 -14.88 13.01
C ASP A 139 6.31 -15.11 14.37
N PHE A 140 7.46 -14.46 14.54
CA PHE A 140 8.28 -14.53 15.76
C PHE A 140 8.71 -15.96 16.13
N GLY A 141 8.91 -16.80 15.11
CA GLY A 141 9.37 -18.19 15.24
C GLY A 141 8.26 -19.24 15.30
N THR A 142 6.99 -18.89 15.07
CA THR A 142 5.91 -19.88 14.88
C THR A 142 6.23 -20.80 13.70
N ILE A 143 6.79 -20.22 12.63
CA ILE A 143 7.44 -20.99 11.55
C ILE A 143 8.96 -20.79 11.71
N PRO A 144 9.67 -21.76 12.32
CA PRO A 144 11.09 -21.61 12.62
C PRO A 144 11.96 -21.78 11.36
N GLY A 145 13.11 -21.10 11.35
CA GLY A 145 14.09 -21.20 10.28
C GLY A 145 13.81 -20.29 9.09
N GLY A 146 14.62 -20.45 8.04
CA GLY A 146 14.61 -19.60 6.85
C GLY A 146 13.74 -20.14 5.73
N ASN A 147 12.96 -19.29 5.08
CA ASN A 147 12.19 -19.59 3.89
C ASN A 147 12.24 -18.43 2.90
N GLY A 148 12.74 -18.70 1.70
CA GLY A 148 12.67 -17.80 0.55
C GLY A 148 11.62 -18.29 -0.44
N TYR A 149 10.85 -17.37 -1.00
CA TYR A 149 9.80 -17.68 -1.98
C TYR A 149 9.61 -16.53 -2.97
N LEU A 150 9.04 -16.84 -4.12
CA LEU A 150 8.78 -15.90 -5.19
C LEU A 150 7.28 -15.62 -5.27
N LEU A 151 6.95 -14.33 -5.35
CA LEU A 151 5.65 -13.81 -5.66
C LEU A 151 5.68 -13.16 -7.03
N GLN A 152 4.60 -13.30 -7.78
CA GLN A 152 4.44 -12.67 -9.09
C GLN A 152 3.06 -12.06 -9.16
N ARG A 153 2.94 -10.86 -9.73
CA ARG A 153 1.66 -10.24 -10.08
C ARG A 153 1.70 -9.67 -11.49
N TYR A 154 0.62 -9.90 -12.21
CA TYR A 154 0.35 -9.36 -13.54
C TYR A 154 -0.98 -8.64 -13.51
N LEU A 155 -1.00 -7.38 -13.96
CA LEU A 155 -2.22 -6.61 -14.15
C LEU A 155 -2.27 -6.16 -15.60
N LEU A 156 -3.38 -6.37 -16.29
CA LEU A 156 -3.60 -5.89 -17.66
C LEU A 156 -4.92 -5.16 -17.71
N HIS A 157 -4.93 -3.92 -18.20
CA HIS A 157 -6.14 -3.10 -18.21
C HIS A 157 -6.42 -2.43 -19.55
N GLY A 158 -7.69 -2.12 -19.75
CA GLY A 158 -8.21 -1.27 -20.81
C GLY A 158 -9.13 -0.21 -20.23
N ASP A 159 -9.03 0.99 -20.78
CA ASP A 159 -9.83 2.15 -20.41
C ASP A 159 -10.48 2.73 -21.67
N PHE A 160 -11.81 2.73 -21.71
CA PHE A 160 -12.61 3.00 -22.88
C PHE A 160 -13.48 4.22 -22.62
N HIS A 161 -13.21 5.29 -23.35
CA HIS A 161 -13.92 6.56 -23.24
C HIS A 161 -14.87 6.71 -24.43
N PHE A 162 -16.14 6.97 -24.14
CA PHE A 162 -17.21 7.16 -25.11
C PHE A 162 -17.70 8.61 -25.04
N GLY A 163 -16.82 9.53 -25.43
CA GLY A 163 -17.04 10.98 -25.28
C GLY A 163 -16.83 11.43 -23.83
N PRO A 164 -17.30 12.62 -23.44
CA PRO A 164 -17.02 13.19 -22.13
C PRO A 164 -17.85 12.57 -20.98
N ASN A 165 -18.91 11.81 -21.29
CA ASN A 165 -19.92 11.45 -20.30
C ASN A 165 -19.92 9.97 -19.91
N VAL A 166 -19.32 9.08 -20.68
CA VAL A 166 -19.39 7.63 -20.42
C VAL A 166 -18.01 7.01 -20.57
N ARG A 167 -17.63 6.22 -19.57
CA ARG A 167 -16.34 5.53 -19.55
C ARG A 167 -16.50 4.13 -18.96
N PHE A 168 -15.82 3.15 -19.54
CA PHE A 168 -15.70 1.81 -19.00
C PHE A 168 -14.23 1.49 -18.74
N PHE A 169 -13.92 0.94 -17.56
CA PHE A 169 -12.57 0.48 -17.22
C PHE A 169 -12.63 -1.00 -16.85
N GLY A 170 -11.72 -1.79 -17.41
CA GLY A 170 -11.55 -3.20 -17.12
C GLY A 170 -10.09 -3.55 -16.81
N GLN A 171 -9.86 -4.44 -15.85
CA GLN A 171 -8.53 -4.92 -15.49
C GLN A 171 -8.58 -6.39 -15.08
N PHE A 172 -7.70 -7.20 -15.68
CA PHE A 172 -7.44 -8.57 -15.27
C PHE A 172 -6.26 -8.64 -14.30
N VAL A 173 -6.25 -9.66 -13.45
CA VAL A 173 -5.14 -9.99 -12.56
C VAL A 173 -4.76 -11.47 -12.69
N SER A 174 -3.46 -11.73 -12.60
CA SER A 174 -2.91 -13.01 -12.20
C SER A 174 -1.88 -12.78 -11.09
N GLY A 175 -1.87 -13.62 -10.07
CA GLY A 175 -0.85 -13.65 -9.05
C GLY A 175 -0.48 -15.06 -8.65
N PHE A 176 0.82 -15.30 -8.56
CA PHE A 176 1.38 -16.63 -8.28
C PHE A 176 2.30 -16.59 -7.08
N GLU A 177 2.36 -17.72 -6.40
CA GLU A 177 3.27 -17.95 -5.31
C GLU A 177 4.07 -19.23 -5.51
N ASN A 178 5.38 -19.15 -5.29
CA ASN A 178 6.28 -20.29 -5.47
C ASN A 178 7.28 -20.41 -4.32
N GLY A 179 7.13 -21.45 -3.51
CA GLY A 179 8.15 -21.92 -2.56
C GLY A 179 7.93 -21.53 -1.11
N ARG A 180 6.80 -20.93 -0.73
CA ARG A 180 6.49 -20.62 0.67
C ARG A 180 6.19 -21.88 1.45
N ILE A 181 6.83 -22.02 2.61
CA ILE A 181 6.49 -23.06 3.59
C ILE A 181 5.08 -22.80 4.11
N GLY A 182 4.20 -23.79 3.98
CA GLY A 182 2.79 -23.67 4.34
C GLY A 182 1.88 -23.22 3.19
N GLY A 183 2.43 -22.95 2.00
CA GLY A 183 1.67 -22.57 0.80
C GLY A 183 1.27 -21.09 0.73
N PRO A 184 0.42 -20.72 -0.24
CA PRO A 184 -0.01 -19.35 -0.43
C PRO A 184 -0.89 -18.89 0.74
N ARG A 185 -0.65 -17.68 1.26
CA ARG A 185 -1.51 -17.08 2.27
C ARG A 185 -2.85 -16.73 1.62
N PRO A 186 -3.99 -17.07 2.27
CA PRO A 186 -5.30 -16.80 1.72
C PRO A 186 -5.49 -15.32 1.37
N ASP A 187 -6.19 -15.04 0.27
CA ASP A 187 -6.61 -13.70 -0.17
C ASP A 187 -5.49 -12.74 -0.62
N ILE A 188 -4.21 -13.06 -0.39
CA ILE A 188 -3.10 -12.10 -0.61
C ILE A 188 -1.96 -12.57 -1.50
N ASP A 189 -1.80 -13.87 -1.73
CA ASP A 189 -0.64 -14.38 -2.48
C ASP A 189 -0.96 -14.94 -3.86
N GLU A 190 -2.06 -15.68 -4.00
CA GLU A 190 -2.37 -16.45 -5.22
C GLU A 190 -3.80 -16.23 -5.72
N ASN A 191 -3.91 -15.98 -7.02
CA ASN A 191 -5.13 -15.89 -7.82
C ASN A 191 -4.72 -16.15 -9.27
N ILE A 192 -5.07 -17.31 -9.83
CA ILE A 192 -4.54 -17.74 -11.13
C ILE A 192 -4.97 -16.78 -12.24
N PHE A 193 -6.26 -16.41 -12.31
CA PHE A 193 -6.74 -15.40 -13.27
C PHE A 193 -8.15 -14.90 -12.93
N ASP A 194 -8.34 -13.59 -12.75
CA ASP A 194 -9.67 -13.01 -12.49
C ASP A 194 -9.85 -11.61 -13.09
N GLY A 195 -11.10 -11.16 -13.18
CA GLY A 195 -11.47 -9.77 -13.44
C GLY A 195 -11.34 -8.94 -12.16
N HIS A 196 -10.16 -8.36 -11.95
CA HIS A 196 -9.85 -7.54 -10.78
C HIS A 196 -10.67 -6.26 -10.72
N GLN A 197 -10.88 -5.59 -11.86
CA GLN A 197 -11.74 -4.40 -11.95
C GLN A 197 -12.59 -4.47 -13.21
N ALA A 198 -13.84 -4.02 -13.09
CA ALA A 198 -14.77 -3.81 -14.19
C ALA A 198 -15.86 -2.84 -13.71
N PHE A 199 -15.79 -1.59 -14.15
CA PHE A 199 -16.78 -0.58 -13.75
C PHE A 199 -17.15 0.36 -14.90
N LEU A 200 -18.36 0.91 -14.78
CA LEU A 200 -18.90 1.94 -15.64
C LEU A 200 -18.97 3.26 -14.89
N ASP A 201 -18.47 4.32 -15.52
CA ASP A 201 -18.66 5.71 -15.12
C ASP A 201 -19.68 6.37 -16.05
N VAL A 202 -20.64 7.07 -15.45
CA VAL A 202 -21.46 8.08 -16.11
C VAL A 202 -21.12 9.42 -15.47
N VAL A 203 -20.75 10.42 -16.26
CA VAL A 203 -20.27 11.73 -15.80
C VAL A 203 -21.22 12.82 -16.26
N GLN A 204 -21.83 13.52 -15.29
CA GLN A 204 -22.57 14.76 -15.53
C GLN A 204 -21.67 15.96 -15.23
N HIS A 205 -21.58 16.85 -16.20
CA HIS A 205 -20.93 18.15 -16.04
C HIS A 205 -22.01 19.21 -15.79
N PHE A 206 -21.82 20.07 -14.79
CA PHE A 206 -22.77 21.15 -14.46
C PHE A 206 -22.08 22.50 -14.16
N GLY A 207 -20.79 22.57 -14.47
CA GLY A 207 -19.97 23.77 -14.49
C GLY A 207 -18.70 23.49 -15.31
N GLU A 208 -17.82 24.48 -15.48
CA GLU A 208 -16.57 24.28 -16.25
C GLU A 208 -15.67 23.19 -15.66
N LYS A 209 -15.68 23.05 -14.33
CA LYS A 209 -14.84 22.10 -13.58
C LYS A 209 -15.64 21.20 -12.64
N ASP A 210 -16.96 21.38 -12.59
CA ASP A 210 -17.81 20.71 -11.61
C ASP A 210 -18.46 19.47 -12.25
N THR A 211 -18.29 18.32 -11.58
CA THR A 211 -18.72 17.02 -12.09
C THR A 211 -19.38 16.19 -11.01
N LEU A 212 -20.36 15.39 -11.45
CA LEU A 212 -20.96 14.31 -10.68
C LEU A 212 -20.79 13.01 -11.48
N THR A 213 -20.05 12.06 -10.92
CA THR A 213 -19.82 10.75 -11.52
C THR A 213 -20.56 9.67 -10.76
N TRP A 214 -21.41 8.92 -11.45
CA TRP A 214 -21.93 7.64 -10.98
C TRP A 214 -20.99 6.53 -11.42
N ARG A 215 -20.38 5.82 -10.47
CA ARG A 215 -19.53 4.68 -10.74
C ARG A 215 -20.13 3.41 -10.17
N VAL A 216 -20.36 2.40 -11.02
CA VAL A 216 -20.90 1.10 -10.60
C VAL A 216 -20.06 -0.03 -11.16
N GLY A 217 -19.70 -0.98 -10.30
CA GLY A 217 -18.97 -2.19 -10.67
C GLY A 217 -17.85 -2.53 -9.69
N ARG A 218 -17.04 -3.51 -10.06
CA ARG A 218 -15.87 -3.93 -9.30
C ARG A 218 -14.72 -2.96 -9.53
N GLN A 219 -14.15 -2.43 -8.47
CA GLN A 219 -13.17 -1.36 -8.55
C GLN A 219 -12.25 -1.33 -7.34
N GLU A 220 -11.04 -0.81 -7.52
CA GLU A 220 -10.16 -0.47 -6.41
C GLU A 220 -10.64 0.80 -5.70
N MET A 221 -10.45 0.85 -4.38
CA MET A 221 -10.74 2.02 -3.54
C MET A 221 -9.51 2.34 -2.68
N SER A 222 -9.09 3.61 -2.69
CA SER A 222 -7.90 4.08 -1.96
C SER A 222 -8.17 5.48 -1.42
N TYR A 223 -8.22 5.62 -0.10
CA TYR A 223 -8.55 6.88 0.57
C TYR A 223 -7.48 7.27 1.59
N GLY A 224 -7.35 8.58 1.82
CA GLY A 224 -6.43 9.14 2.81
C GLY A 224 -4.98 8.68 2.60
N SER A 225 -4.33 8.28 3.69
CA SER A 225 -3.02 7.61 3.67
C SER A 225 -3.13 6.09 3.66
N GLU A 226 -4.23 5.52 3.16
CA GLU A 226 -4.45 4.07 3.04
C GLU A 226 -4.44 3.29 4.37
N ARG A 227 -4.68 4.01 5.47
CA ARG A 227 -4.77 3.46 6.82
C ARG A 227 -6.07 2.68 7.03
N LEU A 228 -7.18 3.17 6.47
CA LEU A 228 -8.51 2.58 6.63
C LEU A 228 -9.02 1.85 5.39
N ILE A 229 -8.74 2.39 4.21
CA ILE A 229 -9.18 1.85 2.91
C ILE A 229 -8.04 1.97 1.90
N SER A 230 -7.52 0.83 1.48
CA SER A 230 -6.41 0.71 0.55
C SER A 230 -6.67 -0.38 -0.49
N VAL A 231 -5.95 -0.28 -1.60
CA VAL A 231 -5.80 -1.37 -2.58
C VAL A 231 -4.91 -2.50 -2.08
N ARG A 232 -4.28 -2.35 -0.90
CA ARG A 232 -3.36 -3.33 -0.31
C ARG A 232 -2.08 -3.54 -1.13
N GLU A 233 -1.40 -2.43 -1.48
CA GLU A 233 -0.24 -2.54 -2.38
C GLU A 233 0.97 -3.23 -1.76
N GLY A 234 1.02 -3.30 -0.42
CA GLY A 234 2.11 -3.89 0.35
C GLY A 234 2.22 -5.42 0.27
N VAL A 235 1.19 -6.15 -0.15
CA VAL A 235 1.23 -7.62 -0.36
C VAL A 235 1.24 -7.97 -1.85
N ASN A 236 1.24 -9.26 -2.22
CA ASN A 236 1.23 -9.65 -3.63
C ASN A 236 -0.03 -9.14 -4.36
N LEU A 237 -1.21 -9.62 -3.97
CA LEU A 237 -2.47 -9.29 -4.61
C LEU A 237 -3.11 -8.02 -4.03
N ARG A 238 -3.56 -7.14 -4.93
CA ARG A 238 -4.38 -5.99 -4.56
C ARG A 238 -5.79 -6.43 -4.19
N ARG A 239 -6.55 -5.52 -3.57
CA ARG A 239 -7.95 -5.71 -3.23
C ARG A 239 -8.86 -4.79 -4.01
N SER A 240 -9.92 -5.37 -4.57
CA SER A 240 -11.04 -4.66 -5.16
C SER A 240 -12.30 -4.72 -4.28
N PHE A 241 -13.25 -3.89 -4.64
CA PHE A 241 -14.56 -3.78 -4.02
C PHE A 241 -15.63 -3.80 -5.10
N ASP A 242 -16.66 -4.61 -4.92
CA ASP A 242 -17.90 -4.47 -5.68
C ASP A 242 -18.65 -3.30 -5.06
N ALA A 243 -18.80 -2.20 -5.80
CA ALA A 243 -19.22 -0.93 -5.23
C ALA A 243 -20.13 -0.12 -6.16
N ALA A 244 -21.00 0.68 -5.54
CA ALA A 244 -21.68 1.81 -6.15
C ALA A 244 -21.18 3.09 -5.48
N ARG A 245 -20.73 4.07 -6.28
CA ARG A 245 -20.17 5.33 -5.79
C ARG A 245 -20.77 6.52 -6.51
N LEU A 246 -20.89 7.62 -5.77
CA LEU A 246 -21.16 8.97 -6.26
C LEU A 246 -19.91 9.81 -5.99
N LEU A 247 -19.29 10.33 -7.04
CA LEU A 247 -18.08 11.15 -6.95
C LEU A 247 -18.45 12.57 -7.37
N LEU A 248 -18.49 13.48 -6.40
CA LEU A 248 -18.81 14.90 -6.61
C LEU A 248 -17.53 15.72 -6.56
N ARG A 249 -17.28 16.50 -7.60
CA ARG A 249 -16.24 17.54 -7.65
C ARG A 249 -16.94 18.88 -7.84
N VAL A 250 -16.83 19.76 -6.85
CA VAL A 250 -17.53 21.06 -6.85
C VAL A 250 -16.67 22.12 -6.19
N GLY A 251 -16.24 23.11 -6.98
CA GLY A 251 -15.24 24.08 -6.53
C GLY A 251 -13.98 23.39 -5.98
N ASP A 252 -13.59 23.73 -4.76
CA ASP A 252 -12.41 23.16 -4.08
C ASP A 252 -12.69 21.82 -3.37
N TRP A 253 -13.91 21.27 -3.49
CA TRP A 253 -14.31 20.05 -2.78
C TRP A 253 -14.28 18.81 -3.68
N SER A 254 -13.79 17.72 -3.09
CA SER A 254 -13.88 16.36 -3.61
C SER A 254 -14.62 15.49 -2.60
N VAL A 255 -15.86 15.10 -2.93
CA VAL A 255 -16.72 14.30 -2.04
C VAL A 255 -17.09 12.99 -2.70
N ASP A 256 -16.84 11.88 -2.04
CA ASP A 256 -17.16 10.53 -2.51
C ASP A 256 -18.15 9.89 -1.53
N GLY A 257 -19.34 9.54 -2.00
CA GLY A 257 -20.29 8.70 -1.28
C GLY A 257 -20.30 7.29 -1.85
N PHE A 258 -20.38 6.25 -1.00
CA PHE A 258 -20.32 4.88 -1.48
C PHE A 258 -20.97 3.84 -0.58
N TRP A 259 -21.36 2.73 -1.21
CA TRP A 259 -21.61 1.43 -0.58
C TRP A 259 -20.81 0.37 -1.33
N SER A 260 -20.21 -0.57 -0.61
CA SER A 260 -19.37 -1.60 -1.19
C SER A 260 -19.26 -2.89 -0.37
N LYS A 261 -18.79 -3.93 -1.05
CA LYS A 261 -18.30 -5.16 -0.44
C LYS A 261 -16.88 -5.44 -0.93
N PRO A 262 -15.92 -5.73 -0.04
CA PRO A 262 -14.60 -6.17 -0.48
C PRO A 262 -14.73 -7.51 -1.22
N VAL A 263 -13.97 -7.67 -2.29
CA VAL A 263 -13.88 -8.91 -3.05
C VAL A 263 -12.90 -9.86 -2.35
N LEU A 264 -13.23 -11.15 -2.33
CA LEU A 264 -12.33 -12.22 -1.91
C LEU A 264 -11.48 -12.65 -3.11
N ASN A 265 -10.17 -12.54 -2.99
CA ASN A 265 -9.24 -13.09 -3.96
C ASN A 265 -9.11 -14.60 -3.71
N ARG A 266 -9.63 -15.40 -4.61
CA ARG A 266 -9.54 -16.86 -4.56
C ARG A 266 -8.46 -17.35 -5.53
N PRO A 267 -7.88 -18.53 -5.28
CA PRO A 267 -6.76 -19.02 -6.08
C PRO A 267 -7.18 -19.47 -7.49
N GLY A 268 -8.48 -19.56 -7.80
CA GLY A 268 -8.99 -20.15 -9.04
C GLY A 268 -8.95 -19.22 -10.25
N VAL A 269 -9.85 -19.52 -11.20
CA VAL A 269 -10.04 -18.75 -12.43
C VAL A 269 -11.47 -18.24 -12.46
N PHE A 270 -11.67 -16.92 -12.49
CA PHE A 270 -12.98 -16.27 -12.47
C PHE A 270 -13.88 -16.74 -11.32
N ASP A 271 -13.30 -16.94 -10.13
CA ASP A 271 -14.01 -17.42 -8.95
C ASP A 271 -14.10 -16.39 -7.80
N ASP A 272 -13.55 -15.18 -8.01
CA ASP A 272 -13.61 -14.09 -7.06
C ASP A 272 -15.05 -13.59 -6.85
N ILE A 273 -15.47 -13.56 -5.59
CA ILE A 273 -16.81 -13.12 -5.19
C ILE A 273 -16.75 -12.00 -4.16
N PRO A 274 -17.80 -11.17 -4.06
CA PRO A 274 -17.99 -10.28 -2.92
C PRO A 274 -17.97 -11.08 -1.61
N ASN A 275 -17.24 -10.59 -0.62
CA ASN A 275 -17.23 -11.20 0.70
C ASN A 275 -18.62 -11.07 1.34
N PRO A 276 -19.33 -12.18 1.65
CA PRO A 276 -20.68 -12.12 2.21
C PRO A 276 -20.71 -11.68 3.68
N LYS A 277 -19.56 -11.70 4.36
CA LYS A 277 -19.40 -11.35 5.78
C LYS A 277 -19.04 -9.90 6.00
N LEU A 278 -18.52 -9.22 4.98
CA LEU A 278 -18.00 -7.86 5.09
C LEU A 278 -18.85 -6.89 4.28
N SER A 279 -19.07 -5.70 4.81
CA SER A 279 -19.71 -4.59 4.10
C SER A 279 -19.09 -3.28 4.56
N LEU A 280 -19.03 -2.31 3.64
CA LEU A 280 -18.45 -1.00 3.88
C LEU A 280 -19.34 0.06 3.20
N TRP A 281 -19.59 1.15 3.87
CA TRP A 281 -20.28 2.30 3.29
C TRP A 281 -19.75 3.58 3.91
N GLY A 282 -19.94 4.71 3.25
CA GLY A 282 -19.47 5.96 3.83
C GLY A 282 -19.54 7.15 2.90
N ILE A 283 -19.05 8.25 3.46
CA ILE A 283 -18.80 9.50 2.76
C ILE A 283 -17.39 9.99 3.12
N TYR A 284 -16.65 10.40 2.11
CA TYR A 284 -15.28 10.90 2.26
C TYR A 284 -15.16 12.24 1.53
N ALA A 285 -14.81 13.29 2.25
CA ALA A 285 -14.68 14.64 1.71
C ALA A 285 -13.24 15.14 1.88
N VAL A 286 -12.69 15.73 0.83
CA VAL A 286 -11.36 16.37 0.81
C VAL A 286 -11.52 17.80 0.34
N ARG A 287 -10.76 18.70 0.96
CA ARG A 287 -10.59 20.07 0.49
C ARG A 287 -9.20 20.62 0.80
N PRO A 288 -8.71 21.59 0.02
CA PRO A 288 -7.65 22.49 0.47
C PRO A 288 -8.07 23.25 1.74
N LEU A 289 -7.12 23.44 2.65
CA LEU A 289 -7.25 24.21 3.88
C LEU A 289 -6.22 25.33 3.91
N LYS A 290 -6.63 26.52 3.44
CA LYS A 290 -5.75 27.70 3.28
C LYS A 290 -5.06 28.18 4.56
N LEU A 291 -5.56 27.79 5.73
CA LEU A 291 -4.96 28.10 7.04
C LEU A 291 -3.65 27.33 7.29
N LEU A 292 -3.43 26.24 6.56
CA LEU A 292 -2.22 25.43 6.63
C LEU A 292 -1.43 25.57 5.31
N PRO A 293 -0.10 25.81 5.35
CA PRO A 293 0.71 25.90 4.13
C PRO A 293 0.63 24.60 3.32
N GLU A 294 0.27 24.73 2.03
CA GLU A 294 -0.03 23.61 1.11
C GLU A 294 -0.96 22.54 1.72
N GLY A 295 -1.80 22.97 2.66
CA GLY A 295 -2.54 22.09 3.53
C GLY A 295 -3.88 21.66 2.93
N HIS A 296 -4.26 20.45 3.30
CA HIS A 296 -5.52 19.81 2.93
C HIS A 296 -6.14 19.20 4.18
N ALA A 297 -7.46 19.06 4.14
CA ALA A 297 -8.23 18.41 5.18
C ALA A 297 -9.14 17.34 4.58
N ASP A 298 -9.11 16.15 5.17
CA ASP A 298 -10.04 15.08 4.91
C ASP A 298 -11.04 15.01 6.07
N PHE A 299 -12.31 14.75 5.75
CA PHE A 299 -13.38 14.49 6.71
C PHE A 299 -14.18 13.30 6.24
N TYR A 300 -14.44 12.33 7.12
CA TYR A 300 -15.14 11.13 6.69
C TYR A 300 -15.98 10.48 7.78
N TYR A 301 -17.02 9.79 7.30
CA TYR A 301 -17.77 8.79 8.03
C TYR A 301 -17.68 7.46 7.27
N LEU A 302 -17.34 6.39 7.98
CA LEU A 302 -17.24 5.04 7.42
C LEU A 302 -17.99 4.05 8.31
N GLY A 303 -19.03 3.42 7.78
CA GLY A 303 -19.67 2.26 8.39
C GLY A 303 -19.09 0.96 7.87
N TYR A 304 -18.89 0.00 8.76
CA TYR A 304 -18.26 -1.29 8.51
C TYR A 304 -19.01 -2.38 9.27
N GLU A 305 -19.33 -3.47 8.56
CA GLU A 305 -19.86 -4.68 9.17
C GLU A 305 -18.90 -5.84 8.94
N ASN A 306 -18.63 -6.60 10.00
CA ASN A 306 -18.03 -7.92 9.93
C ASN A 306 -18.85 -8.92 10.76
N LYS A 307 -19.57 -9.80 10.06
CA LYS A 307 -20.47 -10.79 10.68
C LYS A 307 -19.75 -11.80 11.58
N GLN A 308 -18.43 -11.91 11.49
CA GLN A 308 -17.63 -12.86 12.24
C GLN A 308 -16.24 -12.29 12.53
N ALA A 309 -16.18 -11.14 13.19
CA ALA A 309 -14.92 -10.56 13.64
C ALA A 309 -14.39 -11.33 14.85
N THR A 310 -13.08 -11.54 14.90
CA THR A 310 -12.39 -12.16 16.04
C THR A 310 -11.44 -11.13 16.63
N PHE A 311 -11.52 -10.96 17.95
CA PHE A 311 -10.57 -10.20 18.77
C PHE A 311 -10.09 -11.10 19.91
N ASP A 312 -9.11 -10.65 20.68
CA ASP A 312 -8.54 -11.42 21.81
C ASP A 312 -9.60 -11.82 22.86
N GLN A 313 -10.64 -10.99 23.05
CA GLN A 313 -11.72 -11.30 23.97
C GLN A 313 -12.69 -12.39 23.46
N SER A 314 -13.06 -12.38 22.17
CA SER A 314 -14.07 -13.30 21.59
C SER A 314 -14.24 -13.14 20.08
N THR A 315 -15.07 -14.01 19.47
CA THR A 315 -15.59 -13.85 18.10
C THR A 315 -17.05 -13.40 18.12
N GLY A 316 -17.45 -12.46 17.25
CA GLY A 316 -18.82 -11.98 17.16
C GLY A 316 -19.10 -11.09 15.94
N ASN A 317 -20.35 -10.66 15.79
CA ASN A 317 -20.72 -9.65 14.79
C ASN A 317 -20.20 -8.27 15.21
N GLU A 318 -19.48 -7.60 14.34
CA GLU A 318 -18.96 -6.24 14.52
C GLU A 318 -19.71 -5.30 13.59
N LEU A 319 -20.43 -4.34 14.17
CA LEU A 319 -20.99 -3.20 13.45
C LEU A 319 -20.29 -1.95 13.96
N ARG A 320 -19.42 -1.38 13.12
CA ARG A 320 -18.54 -0.27 13.47
C ARG A 320 -18.83 0.94 12.61
N ASN A 321 -18.89 2.10 13.25
CA ASN A 321 -18.95 3.41 12.62
C ASN A 321 -17.66 4.14 12.97
N SER A 322 -16.99 4.73 11.98
CA SER A 322 -15.77 5.50 12.16
C SER A 322 -16.03 6.93 11.72
N LEU A 323 -15.71 7.90 12.58
CA LEU A 323 -15.59 9.31 12.23
C LEU A 323 -14.11 9.66 12.28
N GLY A 324 -13.61 10.33 11.25
CA GLY A 324 -12.23 10.73 11.23
C GLY A 324 -11.97 11.99 10.45
N THR A 325 -10.82 12.58 10.75
CA THR A 325 -10.29 13.74 10.05
C THR A 325 -8.79 13.62 9.90
N ARG A 326 -8.27 14.15 8.80
CA ARG A 326 -6.85 14.11 8.47
C ARG A 326 -6.41 15.47 7.97
N PHE A 327 -5.29 15.97 8.48
CA PHE A 327 -4.65 17.20 8.03
C PHE A 327 -3.28 16.86 7.44
N TRP A 328 -3.03 17.28 6.22
CA TRP A 328 -1.80 16.94 5.52
C TRP A 328 -1.35 18.03 4.56
N GLY A 329 -0.05 18.11 4.32
CA GLY A 329 0.56 19.06 3.39
C GLY A 329 2.07 18.82 3.27
N LEU A 330 2.67 19.31 2.18
CA LEU A 330 4.11 19.20 1.92
C LEU A 330 4.80 20.57 1.75
N PRO A 331 4.54 21.58 2.60
CA PRO A 331 5.17 22.89 2.45
C PRO A 331 6.66 22.82 2.79
N LEU A 332 7.51 22.85 1.78
CA LEU A 332 8.96 22.88 1.98
C LEU A 332 9.40 23.96 3.00
N PRO A 333 10.26 23.62 3.99
CA PRO A 333 11.01 22.38 4.17
C PRO A 333 10.27 21.26 4.94
N TRP A 334 9.03 21.47 5.34
CA TRP A 334 8.24 20.53 6.15
C TRP A 334 7.29 19.69 5.32
N GLU A 335 7.03 18.49 5.80
CA GLU A 335 5.94 17.64 5.33
C GLU A 335 5.22 17.10 6.56
N TYR A 336 3.88 17.10 6.55
CA TYR A 336 3.09 16.63 7.68
C TYR A 336 1.85 15.87 7.22
N ASN A 337 1.45 14.89 8.03
CA ASN A 337 0.20 14.17 7.93
C ASN A 337 -0.24 13.73 9.32
N VAL A 338 -1.37 14.21 9.79
CA VAL A 338 -1.95 13.87 11.09
C VAL A 338 -3.39 13.42 10.88
N GLU A 339 -3.74 12.25 11.41
CA GLU A 339 -5.08 11.67 11.31
C GLU A 339 -5.60 11.28 12.70
N ALA A 340 -6.84 11.62 13.00
CA ALA A 340 -7.54 11.20 14.20
C ALA A 340 -8.83 10.48 13.83
N ILE A 341 -9.08 9.36 14.50
CA ILE A 341 -10.15 8.43 14.17
C ILE A 341 -10.84 8.01 15.46
N TRP A 342 -12.15 8.15 15.50
CA TRP A 342 -12.99 7.64 16.57
C TRP A 342 -13.97 6.61 16.00
N GLN A 343 -14.09 5.48 16.68
CA GLN A 343 -14.90 4.35 16.27
C GLN A 343 -15.92 3.99 17.35
N PHE A 344 -17.17 3.80 16.95
CA PHE A 344 -18.27 3.43 17.85
C PHE A 344 -19.25 2.46 17.19
N GLY A 345 -20.00 1.71 17.99
CA GLY A 345 -21.01 0.79 17.47
C GLY A 345 -21.25 -0.39 18.40
N ARG A 346 -21.34 -1.60 17.84
CA ARG A 346 -21.61 -2.84 18.59
C ARG A 346 -20.64 -3.96 18.20
N PHE A 347 -20.31 -4.78 19.18
CA PHE A 347 -19.59 -6.03 18.99
C PHE A 347 -20.28 -7.13 19.80
N GLY A 348 -20.83 -8.13 19.12
CA GLY A 348 -21.71 -9.12 19.74
C GLY A 348 -22.85 -8.43 20.49
N HIS A 349 -22.93 -8.65 21.81
CA HIS A 349 -23.93 -8.04 22.67
C HIS A 349 -23.48 -6.73 23.34
N GLY A 350 -22.19 -6.37 23.26
CA GLY A 350 -21.64 -5.18 23.91
C GLY A 350 -21.49 -3.97 23.00
N ASN A 351 -21.08 -2.86 23.61
CA ASN A 351 -20.79 -1.62 22.92
C ASN A 351 -19.34 -1.61 22.42
N LEU A 352 -19.13 -1.02 21.26
CA LEU A 352 -17.82 -0.80 20.66
C LEU A 352 -17.46 0.67 20.83
N GLN A 353 -16.30 0.96 21.40
CA GLN A 353 -15.71 2.31 21.47
C GLN A 353 -14.19 2.22 21.37
N ALA A 354 -13.64 2.65 20.24
CA ALA A 354 -12.20 2.61 19.97
C ALA A 354 -11.74 3.89 19.30
N TRP A 355 -10.43 4.11 19.23
CA TRP A 355 -9.87 5.29 18.61
C TRP A 355 -8.43 5.05 18.16
N ALA A 356 -7.98 5.88 17.23
CA ALA A 356 -6.58 5.96 16.84
C ALA A 356 -6.18 7.40 16.55
N ILE A 357 -4.92 7.72 16.82
CA ILE A 357 -4.25 8.92 16.37
C ILE A 357 -3.00 8.47 15.64
N ALA A 358 -2.76 9.04 14.48
CA ALA A 358 -1.58 8.75 13.71
C ALA A 358 -0.95 10.03 13.18
N SER A 359 0.37 10.08 13.22
CA SER A 359 1.09 11.29 12.83
C SER A 359 2.40 10.94 12.13
N ALA A 360 2.70 11.65 11.06
CA ALA A 360 3.95 11.58 10.34
C ALA A 360 4.39 13.02 10.03
N VAL A 361 5.58 13.39 10.51
CA VAL A 361 6.20 14.70 10.25
C VAL A 361 7.60 14.48 9.72
N ARG A 362 8.00 15.26 8.72
CA ARG A 362 9.32 15.18 8.09
C ARG A 362 9.87 16.58 7.82
N TYR A 363 11.18 16.71 7.93
CA TYR A 363 11.94 17.91 7.62
C TYR A 363 12.98 17.62 6.55
N THR A 364 13.06 18.47 5.54
CA THR A 364 14.02 18.36 4.43
C THR A 364 15.14 19.39 4.60
N PHE A 365 16.38 18.91 4.71
CA PHE A 365 17.57 19.77 4.75
C PHE A 365 18.00 20.17 3.33
N GLN A 366 17.37 21.20 2.77
CA GLN A 366 17.56 21.62 1.38
C GLN A 366 18.98 22.08 1.05
N ASP A 367 19.66 22.74 2.00
CA ASP A 367 20.98 23.33 1.81
C ASP A 367 22.15 22.37 2.06
N ARG A 368 21.87 21.06 2.14
CA ARG A 368 22.87 20.01 2.38
C ARG A 368 22.98 19.11 1.17
N SER A 369 24.19 18.59 0.91
CA SER A 369 24.41 17.57 -0.12
C SER A 369 23.48 16.37 0.11
N LEU A 370 22.91 15.83 -0.98
CA LEU A 370 21.93 14.72 -0.98
C LEU A 370 20.56 15.04 -0.35
N ARG A 371 20.33 16.30 0.08
CA ARG A 371 19.08 16.81 0.64
C ARG A 371 18.43 15.84 1.65
N PRO A 372 19.13 15.44 2.73
CA PRO A 372 18.64 14.44 3.66
C PRO A 372 17.30 14.87 4.24
N ARG A 373 16.42 13.90 4.47
CA ARG A 373 15.13 14.10 5.11
C ARG A 373 15.07 13.30 6.40
N LEU A 374 14.70 13.95 7.48
CA LEU A 374 14.49 13.31 8.77
C LEU A 374 13.02 13.38 9.13
N GLY A 375 12.45 12.28 9.59
CA GLY A 375 11.05 12.20 9.94
C GLY A 375 10.79 11.39 11.20
N LEU A 376 9.59 11.58 11.72
CA LEU A 376 9.06 10.86 12.87
C LEU A 376 7.63 10.45 12.56
N ILE A 377 7.36 9.16 12.70
CA ILE A 377 6.01 8.62 12.74
C ILE A 377 5.69 8.27 14.19
N ALA A 378 4.56 8.75 14.70
CA ALA A 378 4.08 8.48 16.05
C ALA A 378 2.59 8.16 16.01
N ASP A 379 2.26 6.90 16.27
CA ASP A 379 0.92 6.36 16.13
C ASP A 379 0.48 5.68 17.43
N ILE A 380 -0.81 5.75 17.73
CA ILE A 380 -1.45 5.08 18.85
C ILE A 380 -2.84 4.62 18.43
N ALA A 381 -3.16 3.36 18.71
CA ALA A 381 -4.50 2.82 18.52
C ALA A 381 -4.93 2.03 19.76
N SER A 382 -6.17 2.24 20.19
CA SER A 382 -6.71 1.67 21.42
C SER A 382 -6.76 0.15 21.37
N GLY A 383 -6.52 -0.47 22.53
CA GLY A 383 -6.75 -1.88 22.78
C GLY A 383 -7.81 -2.10 23.85
N ASP A 384 -8.33 -3.32 23.91
CA ASP A 384 -9.32 -3.69 24.92
C ASP A 384 -8.76 -3.66 26.34
N GLN A 385 -9.48 -3.04 27.28
CA GLN A 385 -9.01 -2.91 28.66
C GLN A 385 -9.48 -4.04 29.56
N ASN A 386 -10.47 -4.83 29.14
CA ASN A 386 -11.03 -5.89 29.96
C ASN A 386 -11.62 -7.02 29.08
N PRO A 387 -10.87 -8.11 28.85
CA PRO A 387 -11.31 -9.20 27.96
C PRO A 387 -12.52 -9.98 28.49
N ARG A 388 -12.97 -9.71 29.72
CA ARG A 388 -14.20 -10.30 30.31
C ARG A 388 -15.43 -9.42 30.13
N SER A 389 -15.25 -8.19 29.67
CA SER A 389 -16.33 -7.29 29.33
C SER A 389 -16.94 -7.68 27.99
N ALA A 390 -18.24 -7.45 27.81
CA ALA A 390 -18.87 -7.58 26.49
C ALA A 390 -18.48 -6.42 25.55
N ASN A 391 -18.05 -5.28 26.11
CA ASN A 391 -17.63 -4.13 25.32
C ASN A 391 -16.30 -4.41 24.61
N LEU A 392 -16.09 -3.79 23.45
CA LEU A 392 -14.85 -3.88 22.68
C LEU A 392 -14.22 -2.50 22.54
N GLN A 393 -12.95 -2.37 22.92
CA GLN A 393 -12.20 -1.11 22.77
C GLN A 393 -11.02 -1.19 21.81
N THR A 394 -10.80 -2.35 21.18
CA THR A 394 -9.76 -2.52 20.16
C THR A 394 -10.12 -1.77 18.87
N PHE A 395 -9.19 -0.93 18.42
CA PHE A 395 -9.29 -0.26 17.12
C PHE A 395 -9.18 -1.27 15.97
N ASN A 396 -9.93 -1.01 14.88
CA ASN A 396 -9.89 -1.82 13.68
C ASN A 396 -9.59 -0.94 12.46
N PRO A 397 -8.46 -1.12 11.75
CA PRO A 397 -8.12 -0.40 10.53
C PRO A 397 -8.93 -0.85 9.30
N MET A 398 -9.79 -1.88 9.42
CA MET A 398 -10.65 -2.41 8.35
C MET A 398 -9.86 -2.95 7.15
N PHE A 399 -9.47 -2.09 6.21
CA PHE A 399 -8.83 -2.46 4.95
C PHE A 399 -7.50 -1.70 4.73
N PRO A 400 -6.49 -1.86 5.61
CA PRO A 400 -5.23 -1.15 5.48
C PRO A 400 -4.35 -1.69 4.35
N THR A 401 -3.30 -0.92 3.99
CA THR A 401 -2.32 -1.25 2.94
C THR A 401 -1.58 -2.58 3.11
N GLY A 402 -1.46 -3.09 4.34
CA GLY A 402 -0.75 -4.35 4.59
C GLY A 402 0.77 -4.24 4.66
N ALA A 403 1.32 -3.02 4.66
CA ALA A 403 2.71 -2.68 4.97
C ALA A 403 2.81 -1.54 6.01
N TYR A 404 2.05 -1.62 7.10
CA TYR A 404 1.89 -0.54 8.08
C TYR A 404 3.20 -0.18 8.80
N LEU A 405 3.84 -1.15 9.46
CA LEU A 405 5.03 -0.92 10.27
C LEU A 405 6.28 -0.71 9.40
N ASN A 406 6.49 -1.62 8.45
CA ASN A 406 7.52 -1.63 7.42
C ASN A 406 7.16 -2.74 6.42
N LEU A 407 8.03 -3.10 5.47
CA LEU A 407 7.72 -4.12 4.45
C LEU A 407 7.59 -5.55 5.00
N ALA A 408 8.20 -5.88 6.15
CA ALA A 408 7.99 -7.16 6.83
C ALA A 408 6.62 -7.22 7.52
N ASN A 409 6.14 -6.05 7.96
CA ASN A 409 4.84 -5.78 8.56
C ASN A 409 4.27 -6.84 9.52
N PRO A 410 5.03 -7.26 10.55
CA PRO A 410 4.59 -8.33 11.44
C PRO A 410 3.44 -7.92 12.38
N ILE A 411 3.21 -6.62 12.58
CA ILE A 411 2.24 -6.09 13.55
C ILE A 411 1.36 -5.03 12.88
N GLY A 412 0.05 -5.15 13.08
CA GLY A 412 -0.95 -4.20 12.62
C GLY A 412 -1.32 -3.14 13.65
N PRO A 413 -2.05 -2.10 13.21
CA PRO A 413 -2.34 -0.95 14.06
C PRO A 413 -3.54 -1.18 15.00
N ALA A 414 -3.53 -2.24 15.81
CA ALA A 414 -4.56 -2.53 16.79
C ALA A 414 -3.93 -2.88 18.14
N ASN A 415 -4.41 -2.22 19.21
CA ASN A 415 -3.78 -2.28 20.53
C ASN A 415 -2.28 -1.95 20.51
N PHE A 416 -1.88 -0.84 19.89
CA PHE A 416 -0.46 -0.53 19.74
C PHE A 416 -0.14 0.96 19.91
N ILE A 417 1.10 1.22 20.29
CA ILE A 417 1.76 2.52 20.30
C ILE A 417 3.05 2.33 19.51
N GLN A 418 3.34 3.25 18.59
CA GLN A 418 4.53 3.24 17.75
C GLN A 418 5.25 4.57 17.83
N VAL A 419 6.58 4.48 17.94
CA VAL A 419 7.50 5.59 17.68
C VAL A 419 8.46 5.11 16.61
N HIS A 420 8.59 5.84 15.50
CA HIS A 420 9.27 5.36 14.31
C HIS A 420 10.02 6.50 13.62
N PRO A 421 11.23 6.81 14.09
CA PRO A 421 12.15 7.68 13.37
C PRO A 421 12.49 7.12 11.99
N THR A 422 12.57 8.02 11.02
CA THR A 422 12.92 7.73 9.62
C THR A 422 13.98 8.70 9.15
N ALA A 423 14.92 8.24 8.34
CA ALA A 423 15.87 9.07 7.62
C ALA A 423 15.96 8.58 6.18
N ASP A 424 15.98 9.50 5.22
CA ASP A 424 16.23 9.15 3.83
C ASP A 424 17.11 10.18 3.12
N VAL A 425 17.84 9.70 2.12
CA VAL A 425 18.72 10.49 1.27
C VAL A 425 18.49 10.11 -0.18
N ARG A 426 18.69 11.08 -1.07
CA ARG A 426 18.65 10.85 -2.52
C ARG A 426 20.06 10.83 -3.08
N LEU A 427 20.39 9.73 -3.74
CA LEU A 427 21.69 9.50 -4.37
C LEU A 427 21.55 9.76 -5.88
N GLY A 428 21.35 11.02 -6.25
CA GLY A 428 20.90 11.41 -7.60
C GLY A 428 19.39 11.58 -7.70
N ASP A 429 18.85 11.60 -8.92
CA ASP A 429 17.44 11.95 -9.15
C ASP A 429 16.48 10.75 -9.08
N ASP A 430 17.01 9.54 -9.20
CA ASP A 430 16.28 8.29 -9.39
C ASP A 430 16.50 7.26 -8.26
N LEU A 431 17.54 7.43 -7.42
CA LEU A 431 17.91 6.51 -6.35
C LEU A 431 17.67 7.09 -4.96
N MET A 432 16.89 6.39 -4.12
CA MET A 432 16.59 6.75 -2.75
C MET A 432 17.04 5.66 -1.79
N LEU A 433 17.79 6.04 -0.75
CA LEU A 433 18.13 5.18 0.38
C LEU A 433 17.38 5.67 1.62
N LYS A 434 16.59 4.78 2.23
CA LYS A 434 15.84 5.02 3.46
C LYS A 434 16.32 4.08 4.56
N ALA A 435 16.47 4.62 5.76
CA ALA A 435 16.61 3.86 7.00
C ALA A 435 15.49 4.26 7.96
N ASP A 436 14.91 3.30 8.66
CA ASP A 436 13.91 3.57 9.66
C ASP A 436 13.99 2.59 10.83
N TRP A 437 13.45 2.96 11.99
CA TRP A 437 13.50 2.11 13.18
C TRP A 437 12.23 2.26 14.00
N ALA A 438 11.33 1.29 13.88
CA ALA A 438 10.09 1.32 14.65
C ALA A 438 10.27 0.72 16.05
N PHE A 439 9.65 1.33 17.06
CA PHE A 439 9.54 0.80 18.42
C PHE A 439 8.06 0.63 18.74
N VAL A 440 7.66 -0.56 19.21
CA VAL A 440 6.25 -0.92 19.34
C VAL A 440 5.93 -1.38 20.76
N TRP A 441 4.84 -0.85 21.31
CA TRP A 441 4.28 -1.19 22.61
C TRP A 441 2.80 -1.52 22.47
N ARG A 442 2.26 -2.34 23.37
CA ARG A 442 0.82 -2.52 23.51
C ARG A 442 0.19 -1.29 24.15
N GLN A 443 -0.95 -0.81 23.62
CA GLN A 443 -1.66 0.33 24.23
C GLN A 443 -2.37 -0.08 25.53
N SER A 444 -2.95 -1.27 25.55
CA SER A 444 -3.51 -1.98 26.68
C SER A 444 -2.76 -3.29 26.88
N ILE A 445 -2.39 -3.60 28.12
CA ILE A 445 -1.74 -4.89 28.46
C ILE A 445 -2.75 -6.04 28.59
N ASN A 446 -4.05 -5.71 28.60
CA ASN A 446 -5.14 -6.69 28.74
C ASN A 446 -5.67 -7.20 27.39
N ASP A 447 -5.09 -6.73 26.29
CA ASP A 447 -5.41 -7.12 24.92
C ASP A 447 -4.13 -7.60 24.20
N GLY A 448 -4.33 -8.35 23.13
CA GLY A 448 -3.30 -8.98 22.33
C GLY A 448 -2.66 -8.03 21.32
N ILE A 449 -1.72 -8.55 20.55
CA ILE A 449 -1.22 -7.89 19.33
C ILE A 449 -1.83 -8.56 18.12
N TYR A 450 -2.07 -7.78 17.07
CA TYR A 450 -2.77 -8.24 15.88
C TYR A 450 -1.89 -8.12 14.65
N GLY A 451 -2.20 -8.92 13.63
CA GLY A 451 -1.63 -8.75 12.31
C GLY A 451 -2.17 -7.50 11.61
N PRO A 452 -1.61 -7.13 10.45
CA PRO A 452 -2.02 -5.93 9.72
C PRO A 452 -3.45 -5.98 9.20
N PHE A 453 -3.98 -7.17 8.92
CA PHE A 453 -5.40 -7.38 8.67
C PHE A 453 -6.00 -7.92 9.96
N VAL A 454 -6.60 -7.04 10.77
CA VAL A 454 -7.10 -7.39 12.11
C VAL A 454 -8.05 -8.59 12.03
N GLY A 455 -7.82 -9.55 12.91
CA GLY A 455 -8.48 -10.83 13.02
C GLY A 455 -8.05 -11.47 14.35
N PRO A 456 -7.95 -12.81 14.45
CA PRO A 456 -7.39 -13.44 15.65
C PRO A 456 -6.05 -12.82 16.05
N PRO A 457 -5.78 -12.61 17.35
CA PRO A 457 -4.53 -12.02 17.80
C PRO A 457 -3.35 -12.94 17.43
N ILE A 458 -2.22 -12.33 17.05
CA ILE A 458 -0.96 -13.06 16.86
C ILE A 458 -0.49 -13.63 18.19
N ARG A 459 -0.53 -12.79 19.24
CA ARG A 459 -0.32 -13.21 20.63
C ARG A 459 -1.38 -12.56 21.49
N THR A 460 -1.96 -13.40 22.34
CA THR A 460 -2.97 -13.04 23.32
C THR A 460 -2.37 -12.17 24.43
N GLY A 461 -3.12 -11.19 24.94
CA GLY A 461 -2.63 -10.25 25.93
C GLY A 461 -2.53 -10.83 27.34
N GLN A 462 -3.26 -11.91 27.63
CA GLN A 462 -3.51 -12.40 28.98
C GLN A 462 -2.37 -13.25 29.55
N LEU A 463 -1.35 -13.55 28.75
CA LEU A 463 -0.19 -14.34 29.17
C LEU A 463 1.00 -13.51 29.66
N SER A 464 0.98 -12.19 29.51
CA SER A 464 2.09 -11.31 29.91
C SER A 464 1.61 -9.93 30.33
N GLN A 465 2.27 -9.34 31.32
CA GLN A 465 2.04 -7.96 31.76
C GLN A 465 3.01 -6.95 31.11
N LYS A 466 3.88 -7.41 30.19
CA LYS A 466 4.87 -6.54 29.55
C LYS A 466 4.27 -5.75 28.40
N ARG A 467 4.56 -4.46 28.36
CA ARG A 467 4.03 -3.58 27.32
C ARG A 467 4.86 -3.60 26.02
N PHE A 468 6.18 -3.66 26.14
CA PHE A 468 7.08 -3.53 24.99
C PHE A 468 7.07 -4.81 24.14
N VAL A 469 6.66 -4.67 22.88
CA VAL A 469 6.52 -5.76 21.92
C VAL A 469 7.85 -6.02 21.22
N GLY A 470 8.55 -4.96 20.83
CA GLY A 470 9.85 -5.08 20.16
C GLY A 470 10.23 -3.82 19.39
N SER A 471 11.33 -3.93 18.64
CA SER A 471 11.78 -2.87 17.75
C SER A 471 12.26 -3.42 16.42
N SER A 472 12.08 -2.67 15.34
CA SER A 472 12.31 -3.14 13.98
C SER A 472 13.06 -2.09 13.15
N PRO A 473 14.41 -2.12 13.15
CA PRO A 473 15.17 -1.36 12.17
C PRO A 473 15.01 -1.96 10.76
N ALA A 474 14.96 -1.08 9.77
CA ALA A 474 14.86 -1.41 8.37
C ALA A 474 15.74 -0.49 7.51
N VAL A 475 16.20 -1.03 6.38
CA VAL A 475 16.83 -0.25 5.31
C VAL A 475 16.18 -0.63 3.99
N THR A 476 15.82 0.37 3.20
CA THR A 476 15.18 0.21 1.89
C THR A 476 15.90 1.06 0.86
N LEU A 477 16.25 0.44 -0.26
CA LEU A 477 16.77 1.10 -1.46
C LEU A 477 15.71 1.05 -2.55
N THR A 478 15.38 2.20 -3.14
CA THR A 478 14.44 2.29 -4.26
C THR A 478 15.11 3.00 -5.42
N TRP A 479 15.09 2.38 -6.59
CA TRP A 479 15.65 2.92 -7.83
C TRP A 479 14.56 3.00 -8.91
N ASN A 480 14.18 4.22 -9.27
CA ASN A 480 13.29 4.51 -10.39
C ASN A 480 14.10 4.56 -11.69
N ALA A 481 14.60 3.41 -12.13
CA ALA A 481 15.52 3.31 -13.28
C ALA A 481 14.96 3.95 -14.56
N THR A 482 13.64 3.85 -14.78
CA THR A 482 12.91 4.59 -15.82
C THR A 482 11.50 4.90 -15.32
N ARG A 483 10.70 5.64 -16.11
CA ARG A 483 9.25 5.80 -15.83
C ARG A 483 8.51 4.45 -15.78
N HIS A 484 9.05 3.41 -16.41
CA HIS A 484 8.45 2.08 -16.46
C HIS A 484 9.00 1.12 -15.42
N LEU A 485 10.26 1.27 -15.02
CA LEU A 485 10.98 0.27 -14.23
C LEU A 485 11.37 0.84 -12.87
N THR A 486 10.83 0.24 -11.82
CA THR A 486 11.24 0.48 -10.44
C THR A 486 11.84 -0.78 -9.84
N LEU A 487 12.98 -0.64 -9.17
CA LEU A 487 13.62 -1.69 -8.39
C LEU A 487 13.60 -1.32 -6.92
N LEU A 488 13.24 -2.27 -6.05
CA LEU A 488 13.27 -2.06 -4.60
C LEU A 488 13.98 -3.22 -3.92
N ALA A 489 14.91 -2.92 -3.02
CA ALA A 489 15.51 -3.90 -2.12
C ALA A 489 15.30 -3.44 -0.68
N SER A 490 14.87 -4.32 0.21
CA SER A 490 14.70 -3.99 1.63
C SER A 490 15.14 -5.13 2.53
N TYR A 491 15.73 -4.76 3.66
CA TYR A 491 16.03 -5.65 4.77
C TYR A 491 15.46 -5.09 6.05
N VAL A 492 14.83 -5.96 6.84
CA VAL A 492 14.22 -5.66 8.13
C VAL A 492 14.71 -6.69 9.13
N HIS A 493 15.15 -6.22 10.29
CA HIS A 493 15.33 -7.08 11.44
C HIS A 493 14.31 -6.68 12.50
N PHE A 494 13.69 -7.63 13.18
CA PHE A 494 12.77 -7.38 14.28
C PHE A 494 13.32 -8.03 15.55
N PHE A 495 13.66 -7.19 16.53
CA PHE A 495 14.06 -7.61 17.87
C PHE A 495 12.82 -7.85 18.73
N ALA A 496 12.62 -9.09 19.17
CA ALA A 496 11.55 -9.47 20.07
C ALA A 496 11.75 -8.84 21.46
N GLY A 497 10.77 -8.06 21.89
CA GLY A 497 10.70 -7.44 23.20
C GLY A 497 10.22 -8.40 24.29
N PRO A 498 10.18 -7.94 25.56
CA PRO A 498 9.78 -8.75 26.70
C PRO A 498 8.40 -9.40 26.57
N PHE A 499 7.42 -8.72 25.95
CA PHE A 499 6.10 -9.31 25.72
C PHE A 499 6.19 -10.59 24.87
N LEU A 500 6.84 -10.51 23.71
CA LEU A 500 7.00 -11.66 22.82
C LEU A 500 7.84 -12.77 23.47
N LYS A 501 8.87 -12.41 24.24
CA LYS A 501 9.71 -13.37 24.96
C LYS A 501 8.96 -14.13 26.06
N GLU A 502 8.00 -13.48 26.73
CA GLU A 502 7.11 -14.11 27.70
C GLU A 502 5.96 -14.90 27.05
N THR A 503 5.68 -14.65 25.76
CA THR A 503 4.69 -15.39 24.95
C THR A 503 5.39 -16.19 23.84
N PRO A 504 6.05 -17.32 24.17
CA PRO A 504 6.90 -18.06 23.23
C PRO A 504 6.14 -18.45 21.94
N PRO A 505 6.84 -18.60 20.80
CA PRO A 505 8.30 -18.77 20.65
C PRO A 505 9.17 -17.52 20.82
N GLY A 506 8.62 -16.30 20.64
CA GLY A 506 9.28 -15.05 21.02
C GLY A 506 10.64 -14.77 20.36
N ARG A 507 10.86 -15.27 19.15
CA ARG A 507 12.14 -15.14 18.43
C ARG A 507 12.22 -13.82 17.67
N ASP A 508 13.45 -13.35 17.50
CA ASP A 508 13.77 -12.31 16.53
C ASP A 508 13.49 -12.82 15.10
N MET A 509 13.12 -11.89 14.22
CA MET A 509 12.72 -12.19 12.84
C MET A 509 13.57 -11.38 11.86
N ASP A 510 14.00 -12.02 10.79
CA ASP A 510 14.61 -11.33 9.65
C ASP A 510 13.66 -11.38 8.46
N TYR A 511 13.62 -10.30 7.70
CA TYR A 511 12.94 -10.21 6.43
C TYR A 511 13.83 -9.53 5.40
N ALA A 512 13.87 -10.08 4.19
CA ALA A 512 14.51 -9.45 3.04
C ALA A 512 13.62 -9.56 1.82
N THR A 513 13.65 -8.56 0.95
CA THR A 513 12.88 -8.60 -0.29
C THR A 513 13.56 -7.85 -1.43
N LEU A 514 13.31 -8.34 -2.65
CA LEU A 514 13.69 -7.69 -3.90
C LEU A 514 12.45 -7.62 -4.80
N TRP A 515 12.08 -6.42 -5.23
CA TRP A 515 10.93 -6.17 -6.10
C TRP A 515 11.43 -5.60 -7.41
N ILE A 516 10.77 -6.03 -8.48
CA ILE A 516 10.81 -5.36 -9.78
C ILE A 516 9.38 -4.94 -10.06
N ASP A 517 9.15 -3.70 -10.44
CA ASP A 517 7.87 -3.23 -10.95
C ASP A 517 8.11 -2.69 -12.35
N TYR A 518 7.49 -3.34 -13.33
CA TYR A 518 7.43 -2.84 -14.69
C TYR A 518 6.00 -2.42 -15.00
N THR A 519 5.77 -1.12 -15.16
CA THR A 519 4.47 -0.57 -15.57
C THR A 519 4.60 0.07 -16.95
N PHE A 520 3.58 -0.13 -17.79
CA PHE A 520 3.50 0.54 -19.08
C PHE A 520 2.14 1.08 -19.41
#